data_AF-A0A0P9S1L9-F1
#
_entry.id   AF-A0A0P9S1L9-F1
#
_cell.length_a   1.000
_cell.length_b   1.000
_cell.length_c   1.000
_cell.angle_alpha   90.00
_cell.angle_beta   90.00
_cell.angle_gamma   90.00
#
_symmetry.space_group_name_H-M   'P 1'
#
loop_
_entity.id
_entity.type
_entity.pdbx_description
1 polymer ?
#
loop_
_entity_poly.entity_id
_entity_poly.type
_entity_poly.pdbx_seq_one_letter_code
_entity_poly.pdbx_strand_id
1 'polypeptide(L)'
;MQRLPKEIQEVDLSKVQQAARINLGSFVAIQAMAAAAALTPETIEDETAEEADSTYLCFISRGRDSQASDYFISALGCAKGVASGRATKNAIDNVAKFFRDKRTLKSFGYKAKEAVIKYLETQLAAGKSARLDSIVHAAVAHVPPDLVDEIAGLKDYLNSEKNKVPDDFTVNAKSLKEKTRIKGDASNWSLQFERGALGKDPAADVYYDEGRKKLTLSNMTTELIDVIEKELLARIG
;
A
#
# COMPACT_ATOMS: atom_id res chain seq x y z
N MET A 1 24.12 -6.49 40.29
CA MET A 1 22.82 -6.24 39.66
C MET A 1 21.95 -7.49 39.82
N GLN A 2 20.94 -7.42 40.68
CA GLN A 2 20.05 -8.53 41.01
C GLN A 2 18.93 -8.57 39.96
N ARG A 3 18.77 -9.70 39.25
CA ARG A 3 17.67 -9.89 38.30
C ARG A 3 16.39 -10.12 39.08
N LEU A 4 15.51 -9.12 39.13
CA LEU A 4 14.15 -9.28 39.64
C LEU A 4 13.33 -10.11 38.63
N PRO A 5 12.62 -11.17 39.05
CA PRO A 5 11.72 -11.90 38.17
C PRO A 5 10.62 -10.96 37.66
N LYS A 6 10.42 -10.91 36.34
CA LYS A 6 9.24 -10.26 35.77
C LYS A 6 8.02 -11.13 36.05
N GLU A 7 6.91 -10.49 36.38
CA GLU A 7 5.60 -11.11 36.61
C GLU A 7 5.24 -12.07 35.47
N ILE A 8 4.78 -13.28 35.83
CA ILE A 8 4.46 -14.34 34.87
C ILE A 8 3.19 -13.91 34.13
N GLN A 9 3.33 -13.57 32.86
CA GLN A 9 2.20 -13.25 32.01
C GLN A 9 1.52 -14.57 31.60
N GLU A 10 0.42 -14.92 32.25
CA GLU A 10 -0.37 -16.10 31.87
C GLU A 10 -1.03 -15.86 30.50
N VAL A 11 -0.58 -16.61 29.50
CA VAL A 11 -1.17 -16.61 28.15
C VAL A 11 -2.23 -17.70 28.09
N ASP A 12 -3.48 -17.31 27.89
CA ASP A 12 -4.60 -18.24 27.69
C ASP A 12 -4.43 -19.03 26.38
N LEU A 13 -3.94 -20.27 26.50
CA LEU A 13 -3.65 -21.16 25.38
C LEU A 13 -4.90 -21.65 24.64
N SER A 14 -6.09 -21.57 25.25
CA SER A 14 -7.34 -22.05 24.64
C SER A 14 -7.74 -21.26 23.39
N LYS A 15 -7.23 -20.03 23.25
CA LYS A 15 -7.48 -19.10 22.13
C LYS A 15 -6.34 -19.03 21.12
N VAL A 16 -5.24 -19.76 21.34
CA VAL A 16 -4.02 -19.69 20.51
C VAL A 16 -4.24 -20.24 19.09
N GLN A 17 -5.11 -21.23 18.93
CA GLN A 17 -5.55 -21.73 17.62
C GLN A 17 -6.25 -20.66 16.76
N GLN A 18 -6.72 -19.56 17.35
CA GLN A 18 -7.27 -18.40 16.61
C GLN A 18 -6.22 -17.32 16.34
N ALA A 19 -4.99 -17.47 16.85
CA ALA A 19 -3.95 -16.44 16.82
C ALA A 19 -2.95 -16.65 15.67
N ALA A 20 -2.98 -17.77 14.95
CA ALA A 20 -2.09 -18.03 13.83
C ALA A 20 -2.86 -18.64 12.63
N ARG A 21 -2.52 -18.19 11.43
CA ARG A 21 -3.01 -18.73 10.16
C ARG A 21 -1.83 -19.21 9.33
N ILE A 22 -1.91 -20.44 8.86
CA ILE A 22 -0.92 -21.05 7.98
C ILE A 22 -1.55 -21.21 6.59
N ASN A 23 -0.91 -20.68 5.56
CA ASN A 23 -1.26 -20.98 4.18
C ASN A 23 -0.46 -22.18 3.70
N LEU A 24 -1.08 -23.37 3.73
CA LEU A 24 -0.43 -24.61 3.30
C LEU A 24 -0.04 -24.57 1.81
N GLY A 25 -0.81 -23.88 0.96
CA GLY A 25 -0.50 -23.75 -0.46
C GLY A 25 0.81 -22.98 -0.67
N SER A 26 0.95 -21.82 -0.01
CA SER A 26 2.20 -21.04 -0.03
C SER A 26 3.37 -21.82 0.57
N PHE A 27 3.16 -22.54 1.67
CA PHE A 27 4.22 -23.35 2.30
C PHE A 27 4.76 -24.44 1.36
N VAL A 28 3.87 -25.19 0.70
CA VAL A 28 4.26 -26.25 -0.25
C VAL A 28 4.97 -25.65 -1.46
N ALA A 29 4.48 -24.53 -1.99
CA ALA A 29 5.14 -23.83 -3.10
C ALA A 29 6.57 -23.39 -2.73
N ILE A 30 6.75 -22.79 -1.54
CA ILE A 30 8.07 -22.37 -1.05
C ILE A 30 8.99 -23.58 -0.85
N GLN A 31 8.51 -24.68 -0.27
CA GLN A 31 9.30 -25.90 -0.13
C GLN A 31 9.73 -26.49 -1.47
N ALA A 32 8.83 -26.50 -2.46
CA ALA A 32 9.13 -26.98 -3.80
C ALA A 32 10.17 -26.10 -4.50
N MET A 33 10.07 -24.78 -4.36
CA MET A 33 11.05 -23.83 -4.89
C MET A 33 12.41 -23.94 -4.19
N ALA A 34 12.43 -24.08 -2.86
CA ALA A 34 13.66 -24.28 -2.09
C ALA A 34 14.35 -25.60 -2.47
N ALA A 35 13.58 -26.67 -2.69
CA ALA A 35 14.10 -27.94 -3.18
C ALA A 35 14.63 -27.84 -4.61
N ALA A 36 13.95 -27.10 -5.50
CA ALA A 36 14.40 -26.85 -6.87
C ALA A 36 15.67 -26.01 -6.91
N ALA A 37 15.77 -24.95 -6.10
CA ALA A 37 16.97 -24.12 -5.97
C ALA A 37 18.17 -24.90 -5.42
N ALA A 38 17.94 -25.89 -4.54
CA ALA A 38 18.99 -26.76 -4.01
C ALA A 38 19.53 -27.79 -5.03
N LEU A 39 18.82 -28.03 -6.13
CA LEU A 39 19.21 -29.00 -7.17
C LEU A 39 19.99 -28.38 -8.33
N THR A 40 20.03 -27.05 -8.44
CA THR A 40 20.80 -26.33 -9.46
C THR A 40 21.88 -25.45 -8.81
N PRO A 41 23.10 -25.97 -8.60
CA PRO A 41 24.21 -25.15 -8.13
C PRO A 41 24.66 -24.25 -9.28
N GLU A 42 24.17 -23.01 -9.25
CA GLU A 42 24.71 -21.81 -9.91
C GLU A 42 25.17 -21.92 -11.37
N THR A 43 24.33 -21.47 -12.30
CA THR A 43 24.71 -20.46 -13.31
C THR A 43 23.46 -20.06 -14.08
N ILE A 44 23.16 -18.76 -14.03
CA ILE A 44 22.47 -17.88 -15.00
C ILE A 44 21.69 -16.87 -14.16
N GLU A 45 22.14 -15.62 -14.25
CA GLU A 45 21.38 -14.42 -13.90
C GLU A 45 20.11 -14.39 -14.76
N ASP A 46 19.08 -15.14 -14.38
CA ASP A 46 17.77 -15.07 -15.04
C ASP A 46 16.88 -14.16 -14.19
N GLU A 47 16.66 -12.94 -14.69
CA GLU A 47 15.76 -11.92 -14.14
C GLU A 47 14.27 -12.33 -14.12
N THR A 48 13.96 -13.62 -14.24
CA THR A 48 12.59 -14.15 -14.33
C THR A 48 12.20 -15.10 -13.20
N ALA A 49 13.03 -15.29 -12.18
CA ALA A 49 12.60 -15.94 -10.95
C ALA A 49 11.51 -15.10 -10.25
N GLU A 50 10.26 -15.44 -10.52
CA GLU A 50 9.11 -14.99 -9.73
C GLU A 50 9.29 -15.52 -8.31
N GLU A 51 10.02 -14.78 -7.46
CA GLU A 51 10.08 -15.00 -6.02
C GLU A 51 8.65 -15.02 -5.49
N ALA A 52 8.15 -16.21 -5.19
CA ALA A 52 6.85 -16.40 -4.60
C ALA A 52 6.82 -15.74 -3.21
N ASP A 53 5.66 -15.21 -2.84
CA ASP A 53 5.41 -14.62 -1.51
C ASP A 53 5.93 -15.57 -0.42
N SER A 54 7.01 -15.15 0.26
CA SER A 54 7.70 -15.95 1.27
C SER A 54 6.91 -16.09 2.58
N THR A 55 5.72 -15.46 2.66
CA THR A 55 4.93 -15.38 3.88
C THR A 55 3.85 -16.47 3.92
N TYR A 56 4.13 -17.60 4.56
CA TYR A 56 3.14 -18.68 4.75
C TYR A 56 2.55 -18.76 6.16
N LEU A 57 3.12 -18.04 7.13
CA LEU A 57 2.68 -18.01 8.54
C LEU A 57 2.35 -16.57 8.95
N CYS A 58 1.12 -16.36 9.43
CA CYS A 58 0.64 -15.05 9.89
C CYS A 58 0.04 -15.15 11.28
N PHE A 59 0.41 -14.26 12.20
CA PHE A 59 -0.26 -14.15 13.49
C PHE A 59 -1.43 -13.15 13.42
N ILE A 60 -2.62 -13.59 13.80
CA ILE A 60 -3.84 -12.78 13.84
C ILE A 60 -3.85 -11.99 15.16
N SER A 61 -3.78 -10.67 15.05
CA SER A 61 -3.96 -9.76 16.19
C SER A 61 -5.36 -9.14 16.13
N ARG A 62 -6.03 -9.02 17.29
CA ARG A 62 -7.38 -8.42 17.40
C ARG A 62 -7.37 -6.89 17.45
N GLY A 63 -6.25 -6.24 17.13
CA GLY A 63 -6.13 -4.78 17.19
C GLY A 63 -4.70 -4.32 17.49
N ARG A 64 -4.52 -2.98 17.54
CA ARG A 64 -3.22 -2.32 17.70
C ARG A 64 -2.50 -2.67 19.02
N ASP A 65 -3.25 -3.10 20.05
CA ASP A 65 -2.75 -3.36 21.41
C ASP A 65 -2.80 -4.85 21.82
N SER A 66 -3.03 -5.77 20.87
CA SER A 66 -3.11 -7.20 21.18
C SER A 66 -1.71 -7.80 21.37
N GLN A 67 -1.31 -7.98 22.63
CA GLN A 67 0.03 -8.50 23.01
C GLN A 67 0.23 -10.01 22.78
N ALA A 68 -0.85 -10.76 22.54
CA ALA A 68 -0.78 -12.20 22.36
C ALA A 68 0.11 -12.58 21.16
N SER A 69 0.02 -11.83 20.05
CA SER A 69 0.85 -12.07 18.86
C SER A 69 2.31 -11.69 19.08
N ASP A 70 2.59 -10.67 19.90
CA ASP A 70 3.97 -10.21 20.17
C ASP A 70 4.77 -11.27 20.95
N TYR A 71 4.12 -12.01 21.86
CA TYR A 71 4.72 -13.16 22.54
C TYR A 71 5.21 -14.22 21.54
N PHE A 72 4.35 -14.66 20.61
CA PHE A 72 4.72 -15.68 19.61
C PHE A 72 5.78 -15.20 18.62
N ILE A 73 5.70 -13.94 18.17
CA ILE A 73 6.70 -13.33 17.30
C ILE A 73 8.07 -13.36 18.00
N SER A 74 8.14 -12.97 19.28
CA SER A 74 9.40 -12.97 20.04
C SER A 74 9.92 -14.37 20.37
N ALA A 75 9.04 -15.31 20.72
CA ALA A 75 9.41 -16.66 21.14
C ALA A 75 9.87 -17.54 19.96
N LEU A 76 9.28 -17.35 18.78
CA LEU A 76 9.64 -18.08 17.56
C LEU A 76 10.73 -17.37 16.75
N GLY A 77 11.20 -16.20 17.20
CA GLY A 77 12.19 -15.40 16.48
C GLY A 77 11.70 -14.90 15.13
N CYS A 78 10.38 -14.78 14.93
CA CYS A 78 9.82 -14.26 13.68
C CYS A 78 10.07 -12.75 13.59
N ALA A 79 10.43 -12.25 12.41
CA ALA A 79 10.42 -10.81 12.16
C ALA A 79 8.98 -10.28 12.21
N LYS A 80 8.76 -9.13 12.87
CA LYS A 80 7.45 -8.47 12.90
C LYS A 80 7.15 -7.88 11.52
N GLY A 81 6.46 -8.66 10.68
CA GLY A 81 6.04 -8.25 9.36
C GLY A 81 5.12 -7.01 9.38
N VAL A 82 5.16 -6.23 8.31
CA VAL A 82 4.25 -5.10 8.11
C VAL A 82 3.01 -5.61 7.42
N ALA A 83 1.83 -5.36 8.00
CA ALA A 83 0.57 -5.72 7.35
C ALA A 83 0.49 -5.12 5.93
N SER A 84 0.05 -5.90 4.94
CA SER A 84 0.01 -5.51 3.52
C SER A 84 -0.66 -4.16 3.26
N GLY A 85 -1.76 -3.86 3.96
CA GLY A 85 -2.43 -2.56 3.89
C GLY A 85 -1.55 -1.40 4.36
N ARG A 86 -0.76 -1.61 5.42
CA ARG A 86 0.20 -0.62 5.92
C ARG A 86 1.41 -0.51 4.99
N ALA A 87 1.94 -1.61 4.49
CA ALA A 87 3.05 -1.61 3.53
C ALA A 87 2.68 -0.83 2.25
N THR A 88 1.48 -1.09 1.70
CA THR A 88 0.94 -0.39 0.52
C THR A 88 0.84 1.12 0.77
N LYS A 89 0.27 1.54 1.93
CA LYS A 89 0.18 2.98 2.28
C LYS A 89 1.55 3.60 2.48
N ASN A 90 2.43 2.91 3.21
CA ASN A 90 3.77 3.39 3.51
C ASN A 90 4.60 3.58 2.24
N ALA A 91 4.52 2.66 1.28
CA ALA A 91 5.22 2.80 0.00
C ALA A 91 4.82 4.11 -0.71
N ILE A 92 3.52 4.34 -0.85
CA ILE A 92 2.99 5.53 -1.55
C ILE A 92 3.30 6.83 -0.78
N ASP A 93 3.03 6.85 0.53
CA ASP A 93 3.16 8.05 1.35
C ASP A 93 4.62 8.44 1.56
N ASN A 94 5.50 7.46 1.78
CA ASN A 94 6.91 7.75 2.04
C ASN A 94 7.68 8.11 0.77
N VAL A 95 7.33 7.57 -0.40
CA VAL A 95 7.86 8.07 -1.67
C VAL A 95 7.47 9.55 -1.86
N ALA A 96 6.19 9.88 -1.72
CA ALA A 96 5.73 11.26 -1.86
C ALA A 96 6.41 12.20 -0.85
N LYS A 97 6.61 11.72 0.38
CA LYS A 97 7.29 12.47 1.44
C LYS A 97 8.77 12.69 1.14
N PHE A 98 9.50 11.66 0.70
CA PHE A 98 10.91 11.77 0.36
C PHE A 98 11.15 12.86 -0.69
N PHE A 99 10.37 12.87 -1.76
CA PHE A 99 10.46 13.88 -2.81
C PHE A 99 10.07 15.28 -2.31
N ARG A 100 9.07 15.38 -1.44
CA ARG A 100 8.62 16.66 -0.88
C ARG A 100 9.67 17.29 0.03
N ASP A 101 10.35 16.48 0.82
CA ASP A 101 11.30 16.94 1.84
C ASP A 101 12.63 17.42 1.20
N LYS A 102 12.95 17.00 -0.04
CA LYS A 102 14.09 17.51 -0.83
C LYS A 102 13.65 18.60 -1.82
N ARG A 103 14.20 19.82 -1.68
CA ARG A 103 13.81 20.98 -2.51
C ARG A 103 13.98 20.74 -4.02
N THR A 104 15.04 20.04 -4.40
CA THR A 104 15.38 19.70 -5.80
C THR A 104 14.41 18.68 -6.41
N LEU A 105 13.85 17.76 -5.60
CA LEU A 105 12.95 16.71 -6.07
C LEU A 105 11.46 17.08 -6.00
N LYS A 106 11.11 18.16 -5.29
CA LYS A 106 9.73 18.51 -4.97
C LYS A 106 8.80 18.59 -6.19
N SER A 107 9.27 19.10 -7.32
CA SER A 107 8.51 19.20 -8.58
C SER A 107 8.16 17.84 -9.19
N PHE A 108 8.95 16.80 -8.91
CA PHE A 108 8.77 15.45 -9.45
C PHE A 108 7.94 14.55 -8.54
N GLY A 109 7.73 14.94 -7.28
CA GLY A 109 7.05 14.10 -6.28
C GLY A 109 5.64 13.67 -6.65
N TYR A 110 4.89 14.51 -7.39
CA TYR A 110 3.58 14.11 -7.91
C TYR A 110 3.72 12.96 -8.91
N LYS A 111 4.59 13.11 -9.92
CA LYS A 111 4.79 12.11 -10.98
C LYS A 111 5.34 10.80 -10.40
N ALA A 112 6.29 10.88 -9.47
CA ALA A 112 6.83 9.71 -8.78
C ALA A 112 5.75 8.96 -7.99
N LYS A 113 4.89 9.68 -7.26
CA LYS A 113 3.77 9.08 -6.54
C LYS A 113 2.80 8.38 -7.49
N GLU A 114 2.43 9.01 -8.60
CA GLU A 114 1.52 8.41 -9.59
C GLU A 114 2.13 7.16 -10.23
N ALA A 115 3.43 7.18 -10.55
CA ALA A 115 4.12 6.03 -11.12
C ALA A 115 4.13 4.83 -10.16
N VAL A 116 4.37 5.08 -8.87
CA VAL A 116 4.28 4.04 -7.83
C VAL A 116 2.87 3.49 -7.70
N ILE A 117 1.84 4.36 -7.71
CA ILE A 117 0.44 3.91 -7.69
C ILE A 117 0.16 3.01 -8.89
N LYS A 118 0.53 3.43 -10.10
CA LYS A 118 0.32 2.67 -11.33
C LYS A 118 1.03 1.31 -11.30
N TYR A 119 2.26 1.26 -10.78
CA TYR A 119 2.98 0.01 -10.57
C TYR A 119 2.20 -0.94 -9.64
N LEU A 120 1.75 -0.44 -8.49
CA LEU A 120 0.98 -1.23 -7.51
C LEU A 120 -0.36 -1.70 -8.08
N GLU A 121 -1.04 -0.90 -8.90
CA GLU A 121 -2.25 -1.31 -9.63
C GLU A 121 -1.96 -2.45 -10.60
N THR A 122 -0.84 -2.39 -11.31
CA THR A 122 -0.40 -3.44 -12.25
C THR A 122 -0.12 -4.75 -11.51
N GLN A 123 0.62 -4.70 -10.39
CA GLN A 123 0.88 -5.88 -9.56
C GLN A 123 -0.41 -6.45 -8.97
N LEU A 124 -1.31 -5.59 -8.50
CA LEU A 124 -2.60 -6.01 -7.98
C LEU A 124 -3.46 -6.72 -9.04
N ALA A 125 -3.51 -6.20 -10.26
CA ALA A 125 -4.23 -6.81 -11.37
C ALA A 125 -3.61 -8.15 -11.80
N ALA A 126 -2.28 -8.26 -11.75
CA ALA A 126 -1.56 -9.49 -12.04
C ALA A 126 -1.58 -10.51 -10.89
N GLY A 127 -2.09 -10.15 -9.70
CA GLY A 127 -2.06 -11.00 -8.50
C GLY A 127 -0.65 -11.25 -7.96
N LYS A 128 0.31 -10.38 -8.29
CA LYS A 128 1.73 -10.50 -7.92
C LYS A 128 2.07 -9.61 -6.73
N SER A 129 3.13 -9.97 -6.01
CA SER A 129 3.68 -9.12 -4.95
C SER A 129 4.37 -7.87 -5.52
N ALA A 130 4.41 -6.81 -4.71
CA ALA A 130 5.15 -5.61 -5.02
C ALA A 130 6.54 -5.64 -4.39
N ARG A 131 7.56 -5.43 -5.21
CA ARG A 131 8.96 -5.38 -4.78
C ARG A 131 9.44 -3.96 -4.57
N LEU A 132 10.24 -3.75 -3.53
CA LEU A 132 10.78 -2.44 -3.18
C LEU A 132 11.67 -1.87 -4.28
N ASP A 133 12.50 -2.69 -4.93
CA ASP A 133 13.35 -2.25 -6.05
C ASP A 133 12.52 -1.73 -7.23
N SER A 134 11.42 -2.41 -7.57
CA SER A 134 10.52 -1.95 -8.63
C SER A 134 9.79 -0.67 -8.26
N ILE A 135 9.43 -0.49 -6.98
CA ILE A 135 8.85 0.77 -6.47
C ILE A 135 9.84 1.93 -6.61
N VAL A 136 11.10 1.70 -6.23
CA VAL A 136 12.19 2.68 -6.39
C VAL A 136 12.38 3.02 -7.86
N HIS A 137 12.47 2.00 -8.72
CA HIS A 137 12.60 2.17 -10.16
C HIS A 137 11.45 3.01 -10.75
N ALA A 138 10.20 2.70 -10.41
CA ALA A 138 9.03 3.45 -10.84
C ALA A 138 9.08 4.93 -10.38
N ALA A 139 9.54 5.19 -9.16
CA ALA A 139 9.68 6.54 -8.64
C ALA A 139 10.80 7.33 -9.33
N VAL A 140 11.94 6.69 -9.62
CA VAL A 140 13.13 7.30 -10.25
C VAL A 140 12.93 7.57 -11.73
N ALA A 141 12.09 6.80 -12.43
CA ALA A 141 11.85 6.92 -13.88
C ALA A 141 11.43 8.33 -14.36
N HIS A 142 10.94 9.18 -13.45
CA HIS A 142 10.53 10.56 -13.75
C HIS A 142 11.50 11.63 -13.25
N VAL A 143 12.68 11.24 -12.75
CA VAL A 143 13.72 12.12 -12.24
C VAL A 143 14.82 12.29 -13.29
N PRO A 144 15.26 13.52 -13.59
CA PRO A 144 16.37 13.76 -14.51
C PRO A 144 17.68 13.09 -14.04
N PRO A 145 18.55 12.64 -14.97
CA PRO A 145 19.84 12.04 -14.64
C PRO A 145 20.72 12.91 -13.73
N ASP A 146 20.65 14.23 -13.88
CA ASP A 146 21.43 15.19 -13.08
C ASP A 146 21.05 15.21 -11.59
N LEU A 147 19.93 14.59 -11.21
CA LEU A 147 19.42 14.52 -9.83
C LEU A 147 19.49 13.09 -9.26
N VAL A 148 20.25 12.18 -9.87
CA VAL A 148 20.39 10.79 -9.42
C VAL A 148 20.96 10.70 -8.00
N ASP A 149 21.96 11.52 -7.69
CA ASP A 149 22.55 11.58 -6.34
C ASP A 149 21.53 12.04 -5.28
N GLU A 150 20.60 12.92 -5.65
CA GLU A 150 19.55 13.40 -4.77
C GLU A 150 18.46 12.34 -4.51
N ILE A 151 18.34 11.32 -5.36
CA ILE A 151 17.42 10.20 -5.13
C ILE A 151 18.11 8.95 -4.59
N ALA A 152 19.45 8.94 -4.56
CA ALA A 152 20.22 7.92 -3.87
C ALA A 152 19.75 7.77 -2.41
N GLY A 153 19.66 6.51 -1.95
CA GLY A 153 19.16 6.18 -0.61
C GLY A 153 17.63 6.15 -0.46
N LEU A 154 16.85 6.30 -1.54
CA LEU A 154 15.38 6.12 -1.48
C LEU A 154 15.01 4.72 -0.97
N LYS A 155 15.70 3.66 -1.43
CA LYS A 155 15.46 2.28 -0.97
C LYS A 155 15.63 2.15 0.54
N ASP A 156 16.78 2.59 1.06
CA ASP A 156 17.08 2.55 2.51
C ASP A 156 16.09 3.39 3.32
N TYR A 157 15.73 4.56 2.80
CA TYR A 157 14.72 5.42 3.42
C TYR A 157 13.38 4.67 3.55
N LEU A 158 12.89 4.03 2.50
CA LEU A 158 11.63 3.30 2.52
C LEU A 158 11.69 2.07 3.45
N ASN A 159 12.78 1.31 3.41
CA ASN A 159 12.97 0.10 4.22
C ASN A 159 13.25 0.39 5.70
N SER A 160 13.69 1.61 6.05
CA SER A 160 14.02 1.98 7.43
C SER A 160 12.95 1.61 8.47
N GLU A 161 13.38 1.36 9.71
CA GLU A 161 12.50 1.10 10.86
C GLU A 161 11.39 2.15 11.07
N LYS A 162 11.62 3.38 10.58
CA LYS A 162 10.62 4.44 10.67
C LYS A 162 9.52 4.28 9.63
N ASN A 163 9.88 3.91 8.40
CA ASN A 163 9.00 3.96 7.24
C ASN A 163 8.42 2.59 6.86
N LYS A 164 9.07 1.50 7.29
CA LYS A 164 8.53 0.13 7.31
C LYS A 164 7.89 -0.28 5.99
N VAL A 165 8.63 -0.17 4.90
CA VAL A 165 8.27 -0.77 3.61
C VAL A 165 9.13 -2.02 3.42
N PRO A 166 8.55 -3.22 3.51
CA PRO A 166 9.28 -4.47 3.27
C PRO A 166 9.85 -4.55 1.85
N ASP A 167 10.84 -5.41 1.64
CA ASP A 167 11.42 -5.67 0.32
C ASP A 167 10.41 -6.30 -0.65
N ASP A 168 9.48 -7.11 -0.14
CA ASP A 168 8.34 -7.68 -0.86
C ASP A 168 7.07 -7.63 -0.02
N PHE A 169 5.93 -7.30 -0.63
CA PHE A 169 4.62 -7.37 0.03
C PHE A 169 3.46 -7.54 -0.96
N THR A 170 2.40 -8.23 -0.53
CA THR A 170 1.14 -8.28 -1.28
C THR A 170 0.47 -6.90 -1.32
N VAL A 171 0.05 -6.45 -2.50
CA VAL A 171 -0.67 -5.18 -2.65
C VAL A 171 -2.07 -5.27 -2.05
N ASN A 172 -2.45 -4.30 -1.21
CA ASN A 172 -3.79 -4.26 -0.62
C ASN A 172 -4.72 -3.34 -1.41
N ALA A 173 -5.72 -3.91 -2.10
CA ALA A 173 -6.67 -3.18 -2.93
C ALA A 173 -7.38 -2.02 -2.22
N LYS A 174 -7.85 -2.25 -0.98
CA LYS A 174 -8.53 -1.20 -0.19
C LYS A 174 -7.60 -0.02 0.09
N SER A 175 -6.39 -0.31 0.53
CA SER A 175 -5.39 0.70 0.88
C SER A 175 -4.89 1.47 -0.33
N LEU A 176 -4.75 0.80 -1.49
CA LEU A 176 -4.42 1.43 -2.75
C LEU A 176 -5.53 2.39 -3.20
N LYS A 177 -6.79 1.92 -3.19
CA LYS A 177 -7.99 2.70 -3.56
C LYS A 177 -8.20 3.94 -2.69
N GLU A 178 -7.84 3.88 -1.41
CA GLU A 178 -7.84 5.05 -0.52
C GLU A 178 -6.83 6.13 -0.94
N LYS A 179 -5.77 5.75 -1.67
CA LYS A 179 -4.73 6.68 -2.15
C LYS A 179 -4.98 7.21 -3.56
N THR A 180 -5.78 6.52 -4.36
CA THR A 180 -6.19 6.96 -5.70
C THR A 180 -7.37 7.92 -5.69
N ARG A 181 -8.12 8.00 -4.59
CA ARG A 181 -9.36 8.79 -4.50
C ARG A 181 -9.24 10.07 -3.68
N ILE A 182 -10.01 11.07 -4.07
CA ILE A 182 -10.30 12.26 -3.27
C ILE A 182 -11.62 12.01 -2.56
N LYS A 183 -11.68 12.35 -1.26
CA LYS A 183 -12.90 12.30 -0.45
C LYS A 183 -13.12 13.64 0.24
N GLY A 184 -14.37 14.10 0.27
CA GLY A 184 -14.82 15.23 1.08
C GLY A 184 -16.17 14.92 1.71
N ASP A 185 -16.41 15.44 2.91
CA ASP A 185 -17.66 15.27 3.65
C ASP A 185 -18.08 16.63 4.25
N ALA A 186 -19.37 16.89 4.31
CA ALA A 186 -19.97 18.01 5.03
C ALA A 186 -21.26 17.56 5.74
N SER A 187 -21.96 18.48 6.41
CA SER A 187 -23.16 18.16 7.22
C SER A 187 -24.27 17.43 6.46
N ASN A 188 -24.38 17.65 5.15
CA ASN A 188 -25.47 17.14 4.31
C ASN A 188 -25.01 16.51 3.00
N TRP A 189 -23.70 16.29 2.81
CA TRP A 189 -23.18 15.63 1.61
C TRP A 189 -21.87 14.89 1.89
N SER A 190 -21.63 13.83 1.13
CA SER A 190 -20.33 13.19 0.99
C SER A 190 -20.00 13.06 -0.48
N LEU A 191 -18.74 13.29 -0.86
CA LEU A 191 -18.29 13.18 -2.23
C LEU A 191 -16.99 12.36 -2.28
N GLN A 192 -16.91 11.47 -3.26
CA GLN A 192 -15.71 10.68 -3.51
C GLN A 192 -15.54 10.45 -5.02
N PHE A 193 -14.34 10.71 -5.54
CA PHE A 193 -13.99 10.48 -6.94
C PHE A 193 -12.52 10.10 -7.09
N GLU A 194 -12.13 9.48 -8.20
CA GLU A 194 -10.73 9.18 -8.50
C GLU A 194 -9.95 10.47 -8.76
N ARG A 195 -8.70 10.56 -8.31
CA ARG A 195 -7.85 11.75 -8.47
C ARG A 195 -7.65 12.13 -9.93
N GLY A 196 -7.58 11.14 -10.81
CA GLY A 196 -7.44 11.35 -12.26
C GLY A 196 -8.66 11.99 -12.92
N ALA A 197 -9.84 11.94 -12.28
CA ALA A 197 -11.05 12.59 -12.79
C ALA A 197 -11.05 14.11 -12.53
N LEU A 198 -10.19 14.60 -11.62
CA LEU A 198 -10.10 16.01 -11.28
C LEU A 198 -9.34 16.79 -12.36
N GLY A 199 -9.98 17.78 -12.95
CA GLY A 199 -9.37 18.70 -13.89
C GLY A 199 -9.63 20.17 -13.57
N LYS A 200 -8.81 21.04 -14.17
CA LYS A 200 -9.05 22.48 -14.26
C LYS A 200 -9.72 22.88 -15.59
N ASP A 201 -10.00 21.92 -16.45
CA ASP A 201 -10.70 22.11 -17.71
C ASP A 201 -12.19 21.76 -17.52
N PRO A 202 -13.14 22.58 -17.99
CA PRO A 202 -14.56 22.25 -18.01
C PRO A 202 -14.90 20.88 -18.64
N ALA A 203 -14.06 20.37 -19.54
CA ALA A 203 -14.23 19.05 -20.16
C ALA A 203 -13.87 17.87 -19.24
N ALA A 204 -13.28 18.12 -18.07
CA ALA A 204 -12.99 17.06 -17.10
C ALA A 204 -14.26 16.50 -16.46
N ASP A 205 -14.25 15.21 -16.13
CA ASP A 205 -15.36 14.55 -15.44
C ASP A 205 -15.70 15.25 -14.11
N VAL A 206 -14.66 15.66 -13.37
CA VAL A 206 -14.75 16.47 -12.16
C VAL A 206 -13.97 17.76 -12.36
N TYR A 207 -14.69 18.84 -12.67
CA TYR A 207 -14.08 20.15 -12.92
C TYR A 207 -14.06 21.00 -11.64
N TYR A 208 -12.88 21.51 -11.27
CA TYR A 208 -12.74 22.50 -10.19
C TYR A 208 -12.49 23.91 -10.74
N ASP A 209 -13.49 24.77 -10.58
CA ASP A 209 -13.40 26.21 -10.85
C ASP A 209 -12.73 26.89 -9.65
N GLU A 210 -11.44 27.18 -9.78
CA GLU A 210 -10.61 27.79 -8.73
C GLU A 210 -11.07 29.22 -8.38
N GLY A 211 -11.55 29.98 -9.36
CA GLY A 211 -12.00 31.36 -9.16
C GLY A 211 -13.29 31.44 -8.35
N ARG A 212 -14.20 30.49 -8.58
CA ARG A 212 -15.50 30.43 -7.87
C ARG A 212 -15.50 29.47 -6.68
N LYS A 213 -14.43 28.68 -6.50
CA LYS A 213 -14.35 27.57 -5.53
C LYS A 213 -15.53 26.60 -5.68
N LYS A 214 -15.85 26.26 -6.93
CA LYS A 214 -16.96 25.35 -7.27
C LYS A 214 -16.43 24.06 -7.88
N LEU A 215 -17.12 22.96 -7.58
CA LEU A 215 -16.86 21.66 -8.18
C LEU A 215 -18.06 21.26 -9.02
N THR A 216 -17.81 20.86 -10.26
CA THR A 216 -18.83 20.44 -11.22
C THR A 216 -18.59 19.00 -11.65
N LEU A 217 -19.64 18.20 -11.70
CA LEU A 217 -19.62 16.85 -12.27
C LEU A 217 -20.20 16.92 -13.69
N SER A 218 -19.36 16.72 -14.70
CA SER A 218 -19.75 16.90 -16.11
C SER A 218 -20.32 15.64 -16.76
N ASN A 219 -19.96 14.46 -16.23
CA ASN A 219 -20.35 13.15 -16.76
C ASN A 219 -21.29 12.42 -15.80
N MET A 220 -22.50 12.94 -15.62
CA MET A 220 -23.52 12.31 -14.77
C MET A 220 -24.16 11.14 -15.50
N THR A 221 -24.31 10.00 -14.82
CA THR A 221 -25.04 8.85 -15.35
C THR A 221 -26.53 9.18 -15.48
N THR A 222 -27.21 8.58 -16.46
CA THR A 222 -28.67 8.72 -16.61
C THR A 222 -29.41 8.34 -15.34
N GLU A 223 -28.98 7.28 -14.67
CA GLU A 223 -29.52 6.85 -13.37
C GLU A 223 -29.45 7.96 -12.30
N LEU A 224 -28.33 8.68 -12.22
CA LEU A 224 -28.17 9.78 -11.25
C LEU A 224 -29.05 10.98 -11.62
N ILE A 225 -29.14 11.30 -12.91
CA ILE A 225 -30.01 12.38 -13.42
C ILE A 225 -31.46 12.07 -13.07
N ASP A 226 -31.94 10.86 -13.35
CA ASP A 226 -33.32 10.43 -13.08
C ASP A 226 -33.68 10.54 -11.60
N VAL A 227 -32.77 10.15 -10.70
CA VAL A 227 -32.97 10.27 -9.24
C VAL A 227 -33.07 11.73 -8.83
N ILE A 228 -32.21 12.60 -9.35
CA ILE A 228 -32.21 14.04 -9.04
C ILE A 228 -33.51 14.68 -9.54
N GLU A 229 -33.89 14.44 -10.80
CA GLU A 229 -35.07 15.05 -11.41
C GLU A 229 -36.37 14.59 -10.71
N LYS A 230 -36.47 13.30 -10.39
CA LYS A 230 -37.61 12.75 -9.64
C LYS A 230 -37.77 13.41 -8.27
N GLU A 231 -36.67 13.58 -7.55
CA GLU A 231 -36.66 14.24 -6.23
C GLU A 231 -37.01 15.73 -6.33
N LEU A 232 -36.56 16.42 -7.39
CA LEU A 232 -36.93 17.82 -7.63
C LEU A 232 -38.42 17.98 -7.97
N LEU A 233 -38.98 17.09 -8.77
CA LEU A 233 -40.41 17.09 -9.11
C LEU A 233 -41.28 16.86 -7.87
N ALA A 234 -40.89 15.92 -7.00
CA ALA A 234 -41.61 15.60 -5.77
C ALA A 234 -41.65 16.75 -4.74
N ARG A 235 -40.80 17.78 -4.89
CA ARG A 235 -40.79 18.97 -4.02
C ARG A 235 -41.71 20.08 -4.50
N ILE A 236 -42.14 20.02 -5.77
CA ILE A 236 -42.97 21.04 -6.41
C ILE A 236 -44.46 20.63 -6.36
N GLY A 237 -44.75 19.33 -6.28
CA GLY A 237 -46.10 18.79 -6.07
C GLY A 237 -46.45 18.63 -4.60
#